data_AF-A0A2S9T0W5-F1
#
_entry.id   AF-A0A2S9T0W5-F1
#
_cell.length_a   1.000
_cell.length_b   1.000
_cell.length_c   1.000
_cell.angle_alpha   90.00
_cell.angle_beta   90.00
_cell.angle_gamma   90.00
#
_symmetry.space_group_name_H-M   'P 1'
#
loop_
_entity.id
_entity.type
_entity.pdbx_description
1 polymer ?
#
loop_
_entity_poly.entity_id
_entity_poly.type
_entity_poly.pdbx_seq_one_letter_code
_entity_poly.pdbx_strand_id
1 'polypeptide(L)'
;MKLKVSNNFDILRLILAVLVFFAHWNILTSQDISNQLFHLSGYAVHMFFIVSGFLIFWSFDADQNKKHFYIKRFFRIFPLYAFLIILQTLFFIGFSDGSTFEVIKYFIANIFFLNFLAPSVGSTLSSLEVNAINGSLWTLKNEVVFYLIVPLLFMFYKKWGGVHSFDTL
;
A
#
# COMPACT_ATOMS: atom_id res chain seq x y z
N MET A 1 1.11 -32.69 18.32
CA MET A 1 1.48 -31.33 18.79
C MET A 1 1.70 -30.45 17.58
N LYS A 2 0.72 -29.63 17.16
CA LYS A 2 0.92 -28.69 16.05
C LYS A 2 1.88 -27.60 16.54
N LEU A 3 3.12 -27.61 16.07
CA LEU A 3 4.05 -26.51 16.30
C LEU A 3 3.41 -25.25 15.70
N LYS A 4 2.95 -24.35 16.57
CA LYS A 4 2.47 -23.03 16.19
C LYS A 4 3.70 -22.23 15.80
N VAL A 5 4.17 -22.39 14.56
CA VAL A 5 5.25 -21.57 14.01
C VAL A 5 4.77 -20.12 14.10
N SER A 6 5.33 -19.35 15.03
CA SER A 6 5.05 -17.93 15.13
C SER A 6 5.60 -17.28 13.86
N ASN A 7 4.68 -16.77 13.04
CA ASN A 7 5.03 -16.23 11.75
C ASN A 7 5.70 -14.86 11.95
N ASN A 8 7.04 -14.84 12.07
CA ASN A 8 7.81 -13.62 12.35
C ASN A 8 7.82 -12.62 11.18
N PHE A 9 7.09 -12.88 10.09
CA PHE A 9 6.96 -11.95 8.98
C PHE A 9 6.31 -10.62 9.37
N ASP A 10 5.51 -10.59 10.44
CA ASP A 10 4.99 -9.32 10.96
C ASP A 10 6.10 -8.44 11.55
N ILE A 11 7.08 -9.05 12.24
CA ILE A 11 8.28 -8.35 12.75
C ILE A 11 9.14 -7.89 11.57
N LEU A 12 9.33 -8.74 10.56
CA LEU A 12 10.07 -8.37 9.35
C LEU A 12 9.41 -7.18 8.65
N ARG A 13 8.08 -7.19 8.50
CA ARG A 13 7.32 -6.07 7.95
C ARG A 13 7.47 -4.80 8.78
N LEU A 14 7.50 -4.91 10.10
CA LEU A 14 7.72 -3.77 11.00
C LEU A 14 9.11 -3.16 10.77
N ILE A 15 10.16 -3.98 10.72
CA ILE A 15 11.54 -3.53 10.46
C ILE A 15 11.60 -2.82 9.09
N LEU A 16 11.03 -3.44 8.06
CA LEU A 16 10.98 -2.86 6.71
C LEU A 16 10.20 -1.54 6.71
N ALA A 17 9.06 -1.45 7.40
CA ALA A 17 8.28 -0.22 7.51
C ALA A 17 9.06 0.91 8.20
N VAL A 18 9.85 0.60 9.23
CA VAL A 18 10.73 1.59 9.89
C VAL A 18 11.82 2.08 8.93
N LEU A 19 12.44 1.19 8.15
CA LEU A 19 13.42 1.61 7.14
C LEU A 19 12.78 2.52 6.08
N VAL A 20 11.58 2.19 5.61
CA VAL A 20 10.82 3.03 4.66
C VAL A 20 10.46 4.38 5.26
N PHE A 21 10.10 4.44 6.54
CA PHE A 21 9.85 5.69 7.25
C PHE A 21 11.07 6.60 7.24
N PHE A 22 12.26 6.07 7.59
CA PHE A 22 13.50 6.85 7.52
C PHE A 22 13.78 7.33 6.10
N ALA A 23 13.58 6.48 5.08
CA ALA A 23 13.74 6.89 3.67
C ALA A 23 12.93 8.15 3.33
N HIS A 24 11.64 8.16 3.69
CA HIS A 24 10.76 9.29 3.43
C HIS A 24 11.13 10.50 4.27
N TRP A 25 11.54 10.31 5.53
CA TRP A 25 12.02 11.40 6.38
C TRP A 25 13.20 12.14 5.76
N ASN A 26 14.17 11.40 5.19
CA ASN A 26 15.36 11.99 4.57
C ASN A 26 14.99 12.89 3.38
N ILE A 27 14.13 12.37 2.50
CA ILE A 27 13.64 13.10 1.33
C ILE A 27 12.86 14.34 1.78
N LEU A 28 11.95 14.20 2.74
CA LEU A 28 11.06 15.28 3.16
C LEU A 28 11.78 16.40 3.93
N THR A 29 12.90 16.10 4.57
CA THR A 29 13.71 17.08 5.31
C THR A 29 14.86 17.64 4.47
N SER A 30 15.03 17.18 3.23
CA SER A 30 16.16 17.49 2.33
C SER A 30 17.51 17.35 3.04
N GLN A 31 17.57 16.45 4.02
CA GLN A 31 18.80 16.10 4.71
C GLN A 31 19.53 15.17 3.75
N ASP A 32 20.63 15.61 3.16
CA ASP A 32 21.38 14.84 2.14
C ASP A 32 22.23 13.74 2.80
N ILE A 33 21.63 12.97 3.71
CA ILE A 33 22.31 11.95 4.51
C ILE A 33 22.50 10.71 3.62
N SER A 34 23.58 10.69 2.84
CA SER A 34 23.93 9.56 1.96
C SER A 34 24.60 8.42 2.71
N ASN A 35 23.97 7.91 3.78
CA ASN A 35 24.48 6.73 4.49
C ASN A 35 24.00 5.43 3.82
N GLN A 36 24.77 4.34 3.93
CA GLN A 36 24.43 3.02 3.40
C GLN A 36 23.03 2.53 3.85
N LEU A 37 22.59 2.93 5.04
CA LEU A 37 21.24 2.67 5.56
C LEU A 37 20.13 3.26 4.67
N PHE A 38 20.35 4.44 4.06
CA PHE A 38 19.40 5.06 3.15
C PHE A 38 19.37 4.39 1.78
N HIS A 39 20.51 3.88 1.29
CA HIS A 39 20.51 3.03 0.11
C HIS A 39 19.72 1.74 0.33
N LEU A 40 19.87 1.10 1.50
CA LEU A 40 19.08 -0.08 1.89
C LEU A 40 17.58 0.24 2.01
N SER A 41 17.24 1.45 2.45
CA SER A 41 15.85 1.88 2.61
C SER A 41 15.09 1.99 1.28
N GLY A 42 15.77 2.30 0.17
CA GLY A 42 15.19 2.23 -1.17
C GLY A 42 14.76 0.82 -1.57
N TYR A 43 15.56 -0.19 -1.20
CA TYR A 43 15.22 -1.61 -1.41
C TYR A 43 14.21 -2.14 -0.39
N ALA A 44 14.09 -1.51 0.78
CA ALA A 44 13.15 -1.92 1.83
C ALA A 44 11.70 -1.87 1.35
N VAL A 45 11.33 -0.90 0.51
CA VAL A 45 10.00 -0.82 -0.12
C VAL A 45 9.72 -2.06 -0.98
N HIS A 46 10.69 -2.45 -1.82
CA HIS A 46 10.55 -3.65 -2.66
C HIS A 46 10.42 -4.91 -1.82
N MET A 47 11.27 -5.07 -0.80
CA MET A 47 11.20 -6.21 0.11
C MET A 47 9.86 -6.25 0.88
N PHE A 48 9.35 -5.09 1.30
CA PHE A 48 8.05 -5.00 1.97
C PHE A 48 6.92 -5.53 1.10
N PHE A 49 6.90 -5.15 -0.19
CA PHE A 49 5.90 -5.63 -1.13
C PHE A 49 6.04 -7.13 -1.44
N ILE A 50 7.27 -7.64 -1.57
CA ILE A 50 7.53 -9.07 -1.79
C ILE A 50 6.99 -9.90 -0.62
N VAL A 51 7.36 -9.55 0.62
CA VAL A 51 6.88 -10.24 1.82
C VAL A 51 5.35 -10.15 1.94
N SER A 52 4.78 -8.99 1.63
CA SER A 52 3.33 -8.77 1.60
C SER A 52 2.63 -9.70 0.61
N GLY A 53 3.18 -9.84 -0.60
CA GLY A 53 2.66 -10.75 -1.63
C GLY A 53 2.64 -12.21 -1.17
N PHE A 54 3.72 -12.68 -0.56
CA PHE A 54 3.80 -14.03 -0.01
C PHE A 54 2.75 -14.29 1.09
N LEU A 55 2.58 -13.35 2.02
CA LEU A 55 1.56 -13.47 3.07
C LEU A 55 0.14 -13.45 2.50
N ILE A 56 -0.10 -12.63 1.47
CA ILE A 56 -1.38 -12.57 0.78
C ILE A 56 -1.71 -13.91 0.12
N PHE A 57 -0.72 -14.52 -0.55
CA PHE A 57 -0.83 -15.82 -1.20
C PHE A 57 -1.18 -16.90 -0.19
N TRP A 58 -0.42 -17.00 0.91
CA TRP A 58 -0.65 -18.02 1.92
C TRP A 58 -2.00 -17.84 2.65
N SER A 59 -2.37 -16.59 2.91
CA SER A 59 -3.70 -16.26 3.46
C SER A 59 -4.84 -16.58 2.49
N PHE A 60 -4.61 -16.60 1.17
CA PHE A 60 -5.64 -16.94 0.18
C PHE A 60 -5.81 -18.46 0.07
N ASP A 61 -4.71 -19.19 0.12
CA ASP A 61 -4.71 -20.66 0.12
C ASP A 61 -5.38 -21.24 1.38
N ALA A 62 -5.14 -20.62 2.55
CA ALA A 62 -5.72 -21.06 3.82
C ALA A 62 -7.23 -20.80 3.95
N ASP A 63 -7.81 -19.87 3.19
CA ASP A 63 -9.22 -19.46 3.33
C ASP A 63 -10.08 -20.12 2.23
N GLN A 64 -10.99 -21.02 2.63
CA GLN A 64 -11.81 -21.77 1.67
C GLN A 64 -12.86 -20.90 0.96
N ASN A 65 -13.16 -19.71 1.49
CA ASN A 65 -14.14 -18.80 0.91
C ASN A 65 -13.48 -17.53 0.32
N LYS A 66 -13.32 -17.53 -1.01
CA LYS A 66 -12.75 -16.40 -1.76
C LYS A 66 -13.46 -15.07 -1.50
N LYS A 67 -14.79 -15.07 -1.32
CA LYS A 67 -15.54 -13.82 -1.07
C LYS A 67 -15.21 -13.25 0.31
N HIS A 68 -15.09 -14.11 1.31
CA HIS A 68 -14.77 -13.72 2.69
C HIS A 68 -13.42 -13.01 2.79
N PHE A 69 -12.44 -13.52 2.05
CA PHE A 69 -11.11 -12.94 1.94
C PHE A 69 -11.12 -11.49 1.44
N TYR A 70 -11.85 -11.19 0.35
CA TYR A 70 -11.93 -9.84 -0.20
C TYR A 70 -12.69 -8.89 0.73
N ILE A 71 -13.80 -9.35 1.32
CA ILE A 71 -14.62 -8.55 2.24
C ILE A 71 -13.80 -8.11 3.45
N LYS A 72 -13.11 -9.04 4.12
CA LYS A 72 -12.26 -8.74 5.28
C LYS A 72 -11.21 -7.67 4.98
N ARG A 73 -10.60 -7.72 3.80
CA ARG A 73 -9.53 -6.80 3.40
C ARG A 73 -10.04 -5.46 2.93
N PHE A 74 -11.21 -5.45 2.27
CA PHE A 74 -11.90 -4.21 1.94
C PHE A 74 -12.27 -3.43 3.21
N PHE A 75 -12.93 -4.07 4.17
CA PHE A 75 -13.28 -3.41 5.45
C PHE A 75 -12.07 -3.06 6.33
N ARG A 76 -10.91 -3.68 6.09
CA ARG A 76 -9.67 -3.30 6.77
C ARG A 76 -9.08 -1.99 6.23
N ILE A 77 -9.07 -1.79 4.91
CA ILE A 77 -8.38 -0.67 4.27
C ILE A 77 -9.34 0.49 3.96
N PHE A 78 -10.48 0.19 3.35
CA PHE A 78 -11.35 1.20 2.76
C PHE A 78 -11.92 2.21 3.77
N PRO A 79 -12.41 1.82 4.96
CA PRO A 79 -12.98 2.79 5.91
C PRO A 79 -11.95 3.82 6.37
N LEU A 80 -10.73 3.36 6.71
CA LEU A 80 -9.65 4.25 7.13
C LEU A 80 -9.18 5.12 5.98
N TYR A 81 -9.05 4.56 4.78
CA TYR A 81 -8.68 5.31 3.59
C TYR A 81 -9.69 6.40 3.25
N ALA A 82 -10.98 6.06 3.18
CA ALA A 82 -12.05 7.00 2.89
C ALA A 82 -12.10 8.12 3.93
N PHE A 83 -11.96 7.79 5.21
CA PHE A 83 -11.87 8.79 6.28
C PHE A 83 -10.70 9.77 6.07
N LEU A 84 -9.50 9.25 5.75
CA LEU A 84 -8.33 10.08 5.48
C LEU A 84 -8.52 10.98 4.26
N ILE A 85 -9.10 10.49 3.17
CA ILE A 85 -9.37 11.30 1.97
C ILE A 85 -10.40 12.39 2.29
N ILE A 86 -11.49 12.06 2.99
CA ILE A 86 -12.50 13.05 3.40
C ILE A 86 -11.87 14.14 4.25
N LEU A 87 -11.06 13.76 5.25
CA LEU A 87 -10.40 14.71 6.15
C LEU A 87 -9.44 15.63 5.38
N GLN A 88 -8.65 15.07 4.46
CA GLN A 88 -7.75 15.86 3.60
C GLN A 88 -8.55 16.80 2.70
N THR A 89 -9.59 16.33 2.02
CA THR A 89 -10.44 17.16 1.17
C THR A 89 -11.07 18.31 1.98
N LEU A 90 -11.62 18.04 3.16
CA LEU A 90 -12.21 19.06 4.03
C LEU A 90 -11.17 20.12 4.45
N PHE A 91 -9.95 19.70 4.74
CA PHE A 91 -8.85 20.61 5.05
C PHE A 91 -8.51 21.50 3.83
N PHE A 92 -8.33 20.93 2.64
CA PHE A 92 -7.95 21.71 1.45
C PHE A 92 -9.09 22.57 0.87
N ILE A 93 -10.36 22.29 1.20
CA ILE A 93 -11.47 23.22 0.91
C ILE A 93 -11.23 24.60 1.55
N GLY A 94 -10.69 24.63 2.77
CA GLY A 94 -10.50 25.87 3.53
C GLY A 94 -9.13 26.54 3.34
N PHE A 95 -8.12 25.78 2.91
CA PHE A 95 -6.72 26.23 2.90
C PHE A 95 -6.06 26.26 1.52
N SER A 96 -6.66 25.66 0.49
CA SER A 96 -6.06 25.65 -0.84
C SER A 96 -6.39 26.92 -1.63
N ASP A 97 -5.48 27.26 -2.54
CA ASP A 97 -5.66 28.27 -3.59
C ASP A 97 -6.34 27.71 -4.86
N GLY A 98 -6.65 26.42 -4.88
CA GLY A 98 -7.22 25.72 -6.02
C GLY A 98 -8.71 25.99 -6.21
N SER A 99 -9.18 25.82 -7.45
CA SER A 99 -10.60 25.97 -7.76
C SER A 99 -11.47 24.88 -7.10
N THR A 100 -12.75 25.16 -6.86
CA THR A 100 -13.72 24.16 -6.36
C THR A 100 -13.74 22.89 -7.22
N PHE A 101 -13.53 23.05 -8.53
CA PHE A 101 -13.44 21.93 -9.46
C PHE A 101 -12.24 21.03 -9.19
N GLU A 102 -11.07 21.60 -8.88
CA GLU A 102 -9.86 20.84 -8.55
C GLU A 102 -10.02 20.06 -7.24
N VAL A 103 -10.66 20.66 -6.24
CA VAL A 103 -10.96 19.99 -4.97
C VAL A 103 -11.89 18.80 -5.18
N ILE A 104 -12.93 18.97 -5.99
CA ILE A 104 -13.85 17.87 -6.35
C ILE A 104 -13.11 16.79 -7.13
N LYS A 105 -12.29 17.17 -8.12
CA LYS A 105 -11.45 16.25 -8.89
C LYS A 105 -10.50 15.48 -7.98
N TYR A 106 -9.87 16.14 -7.01
CA TYR A 106 -9.03 15.52 -6.00
C TYR A 106 -9.80 14.48 -5.21
N PHE A 107 -10.95 14.85 -4.64
CA PHE A 107 -11.77 13.92 -3.88
C PHE A 107 -12.18 12.67 -4.69
N ILE A 108 -12.71 12.87 -5.90
CA ILE A 108 -13.16 11.78 -6.76
C ILE A 108 -11.99 10.91 -7.21
N ALA A 109 -10.88 11.50 -7.65
CA ALA A 109 -9.72 10.71 -8.06
C ALA A 109 -9.18 9.89 -6.89
N ASN A 110 -9.04 10.51 -5.71
CA ASN A 110 -8.40 9.87 -4.57
C ASN A 110 -9.32 8.81 -3.94
N ILE A 111 -10.63 8.98 -3.86
CA ILE A 111 -11.53 7.96 -3.28
C ILE A 111 -11.51 6.64 -4.07
N PHE A 112 -11.23 6.70 -5.38
CA PHE A 112 -11.08 5.53 -6.26
C PHE A 112 -9.63 5.02 -6.38
N PHE A 113 -8.73 5.44 -5.47
CA PHE A 113 -7.29 5.08 -5.50
C PHE A 113 -6.55 5.59 -6.75
N LEU A 114 -7.11 6.57 -7.46
CA LEU A 114 -6.51 7.20 -8.65
C LEU A 114 -5.72 8.48 -8.27
N ASN A 115 -4.98 8.41 -7.16
CA ASN A 115 -4.22 9.54 -6.59
C ASN A 115 -3.22 10.18 -7.58
N PHE A 116 -2.85 9.47 -8.64
CA PHE A 116 -1.97 9.99 -9.70
C PHE A 116 -2.67 10.99 -10.65
N LEU A 117 -4.00 10.97 -10.76
CA LEU A 117 -4.76 11.91 -11.60
C LEU A 117 -4.93 13.30 -10.96
N ALA A 118 -4.87 13.35 -9.63
CA ALA A 118 -4.97 14.56 -8.83
C ALA A 118 -4.18 14.36 -7.52
N PRO A 119 -2.83 14.46 -7.58
CA PRO A 119 -1.98 14.28 -6.41
C PRO A 119 -2.04 15.47 -5.44
N SER A 120 -2.38 16.65 -5.94
CA SER A 120 -2.50 17.89 -5.17
C SER A 120 -3.67 18.76 -5.67
N VAL A 121 -3.94 19.84 -4.95
CA VAL A 121 -4.96 20.84 -5.26
C VAL A 121 -4.27 22.19 -5.43
N GLY A 122 -4.56 22.91 -6.52
CA GLY A 122 -3.99 24.24 -6.78
C GLY A 122 -2.47 24.26 -6.88
N SER A 123 -1.87 25.39 -6.50
CA SER A 123 -0.42 25.56 -6.39
C SER A 123 0.10 25.42 -4.95
N THR A 124 -0.79 25.13 -4.01
CA THR A 124 -0.53 25.03 -2.56
C THR A 124 0.71 24.19 -2.19
N LEU A 125 1.03 23.14 -2.97
CA LEU A 125 2.18 22.24 -2.73
C LEU A 125 3.24 22.28 -3.83
N SER A 126 3.15 23.24 -4.76
CA SER A 126 4.06 23.35 -5.91
C SER A 126 5.50 23.70 -5.54
N SER A 127 5.72 24.27 -4.36
CA SER A 127 7.04 24.61 -3.83
C SER A 127 7.76 23.46 -3.12
N LEU A 128 7.07 22.33 -2.90
CA LEU A 128 7.63 21.15 -2.24
C LEU A 128 8.22 20.17 -3.26
N GLU A 129 9.28 19.47 -2.84
CA GLU A 129 9.95 18.45 -3.66
C GLU A 129 8.99 17.33 -4.09
N VAL A 130 8.01 17.01 -3.23
CA VAL A 130 6.92 16.08 -3.52
C VAL A 130 5.61 16.86 -3.64
N ASN A 131 5.18 17.12 -4.87
CA ASN A 131 3.90 17.78 -5.16
C ASN A 131 2.73 16.79 -5.03
N ALA A 132 2.51 16.27 -3.82
CA ALA A 132 1.38 15.43 -3.49
C ALA A 132 0.94 15.70 -2.05
N ILE A 133 -0.38 15.85 -1.82
CA ILE A 133 -0.96 16.04 -0.49
C ILE A 133 -0.56 14.88 0.44
N ASN A 134 -0.55 13.67 -0.11
CA ASN A 134 -0.11 12.49 0.60
C ASN A 134 0.60 11.53 -0.37
N GLY A 135 1.91 11.72 -0.54
CA GLY A 135 2.74 10.87 -1.39
C GLY A 135 2.76 9.40 -0.96
N SER A 136 2.52 9.11 0.32
CA SER A 136 2.52 7.73 0.84
C SER A 136 1.33 6.89 0.36
N LEU A 137 0.24 7.51 -0.12
CA LEU A 137 -0.95 6.81 -0.63
C LEU A 137 -0.64 5.87 -1.80
N TRP A 138 0.47 6.10 -2.51
CA TRP A 138 0.95 5.20 -3.55
C TRP A 138 1.17 3.77 -3.04
N THR A 139 1.67 3.61 -1.82
CA THR A 139 1.92 2.27 -1.25
C THR A 139 0.62 1.50 -0.99
N LEU A 140 -0.40 2.20 -0.48
CA LEU A 140 -1.71 1.62 -0.20
C LEU A 140 -2.44 1.16 -1.47
N LYS A 141 -2.37 1.97 -2.54
CA LYS A 141 -2.88 1.58 -3.86
C LYS A 141 -2.23 0.26 -4.33
N ASN A 142 -0.92 0.14 -4.19
CA ASN A 142 -0.22 -1.08 -4.59
C ASN A 142 -0.64 -2.28 -3.74
N GLU A 143 -0.90 -2.10 -2.44
CA GLU A 143 -1.44 -3.17 -1.60
C GLU A 143 -2.82 -3.66 -2.07
N VAL A 144 -3.72 -2.75 -2.44
CA VAL A 144 -5.02 -3.11 -3.03
C VAL A 144 -4.83 -3.87 -4.34
N VAL A 145 -3.89 -3.45 -5.19
CA VAL A 145 -3.54 -4.17 -6.42
C VAL A 145 -3.02 -5.57 -6.12
N PHE A 146 -2.17 -5.75 -5.11
CA PHE A 146 -1.72 -7.08 -4.68
C PHE A 146 -2.86 -7.97 -4.21
N TYR A 147 -3.87 -7.41 -3.53
CA TYR A 147 -5.06 -8.17 -3.16
C TYR A 147 -5.86 -8.67 -4.36
N LEU A 148 -5.77 -8.02 -5.52
CA LEU A 148 -6.43 -8.45 -6.75
C LEU A 148 -5.55 -9.42 -7.56
N ILE A 149 -4.27 -9.08 -7.76
CA ILE A 149 -3.36 -9.84 -8.64
C ILE A 149 -2.95 -11.18 -8.03
N VAL A 150 -2.58 -11.23 -6.75
CA VAL A 150 -2.03 -12.45 -6.14
C VAL A 150 -3.04 -13.62 -6.16
N PRO A 151 -4.32 -13.42 -5.80
CA PRO A 151 -5.33 -14.46 -5.97
C PRO A 151 -5.55 -14.90 -7.42
N LEU A 152 -5.50 -13.97 -8.38
CA LEU A 152 -5.60 -14.30 -9.80
C LEU A 152 -4.44 -15.20 -10.22
N LEU A 153 -3.21 -14.85 -9.86
CA LEU A 153 -2.02 -15.67 -10.10
C LEU A 153 -2.11 -17.04 -9.45
N PHE A 154 -2.61 -17.13 -8.21
CA PHE A 154 -2.87 -18.41 -7.54
C PHE A 154 -3.84 -19.29 -8.34
N MET A 155 -4.94 -18.71 -8.85
CA MET A 155 -5.91 -19.44 -9.66
C MET A 155 -5.32 -19.90 -11.00
N PHE A 156 -4.48 -19.08 -11.64
CA PHE A 156 -3.75 -19.46 -12.84
C PHE A 156 -2.76 -20.60 -12.56
N TYR A 157 -1.99 -20.52 -11.47
CA TYR A 157 -1.06 -21.56 -11.03
C TYR A 157 -1.77 -22.91 -10.80
N LYS A 158 -2.90 -22.89 -10.10
CA LYS A 158 -3.70 -24.11 -9.85
C LYS A 158 -4.28 -24.69 -11.15
N LYS A 159 -4.65 -23.84 -12.10
CA LYS A 159 -5.23 -24.26 -13.39
C LYS A 159 -4.18 -24.86 -14.36
N TRP A 160 -2.92 -24.45 -14.28
CA TRP A 160 -1.87 -24.79 -15.27
C TRP A 160 -0.83 -25.82 -14.80
N GLY A 161 -0.97 -26.43 -13.63
CA GLY A 161 -0.12 -27.59 -13.25
C GLY A 161 0.37 -27.65 -11.81
N GLY A 162 -0.08 -26.79 -10.90
CA GLY A 162 0.31 -26.85 -9.49
C GLY A 162 -0.26 -28.02 -8.67
N VAL A 163 -0.91 -29.01 -9.30
CA VAL A 163 -1.41 -30.23 -8.64
C VAL A 163 -0.71 -31.45 -9.24
N HIS A 164 0.59 -31.56 -8.99
CA HIS A 164 1.24 -32.85 -8.87
C HIS A 164 2.09 -32.86 -7.60
N SER A 165 1.65 -33.69 -6.64
CA SER A 165 2.36 -34.14 -5.43
C SER A 165 2.57 -33.13 -4.30
N PHE A 166 1.59 -33.04 -3.39
CA PHE A 166 1.85 -32.87 -1.94
C PHE A 166 0.90 -33.71 -1.08
N ASP A 167 0.30 -34.78 -1.64
CA ASP A 167 -0.54 -35.75 -0.90
C ASP A 167 0.22 -37.05 -0.56
N THR A 168 1.55 -37.07 -0.67
CA THR A 168 2.38 -38.24 -0.33
C THR A 168 3.61 -37.84 0.48
N LEU A 169 3.41 -37.30 1.69
CA LEU A 169 4.35 -37.41 2.82
C LEU A 169 3.59 -37.41 4.14
#